data_AF-A0A969N0N7-F1
#
_entry.id   AF-A0A969N0N7-F1
#
_cell.length_a   1.000
_cell.length_b   1.000
_cell.length_c   1.000
_cell.angle_alpha   90.00
_cell.angle_beta   90.00
_cell.angle_gamma   90.00
#
_symmetry.space_group_name_H-M   'P 1'
#
loop_
_entity.id
_entity.type
_entity.pdbx_description
1 polymer ?
#
loop_
_entity_poly.entity_id
_entity_poly.type
_entity_poly.pdbx_seq_one_letter_code
_entity_poly.pdbx_strand_id
1 'polypeptide(L)'
;GEPVILDPAVYFGDREVDLAMSRLFGSFPTDFYQAYNAAFPLKTGYPQRQTLYNLYHILNHFNLFGGGYERQANQMIADLLNA
;
A
#
# COMPACT_ATOMS: atom_id res chain seq x y z
N GLY A 1 -8.57 8.59 -22.43
CA GLY A 1 -9.33 7.34 -22.29
C GLY A 1 -9.76 7.20 -20.85
N GLU A 2 -10.77 6.39 -20.57
CA GLU A 2 -11.27 6.17 -19.20
C GLU A 2 -10.51 5.02 -18.51
N PRO A 3 -10.14 5.17 -17.22
CA PRO A 3 -9.47 4.12 -16.48
C PRO A 3 -10.42 2.97 -16.13
N VAL A 4 -9.90 1.73 -16.10
CA VAL A 4 -10.61 0.53 -15.65
C VAL A 4 -9.72 -0.24 -14.69
N ILE A 5 -10.29 -0.74 -13.59
CA ILE A 5 -9.61 -1.56 -12.58
C ILE A 5 -10.06 -3.02 -12.73
N LEU A 6 -9.12 -3.96 -12.63
CA LEU A 6 -9.33 -5.39 -12.83
C LEU A 6 -8.84 -6.18 -11.60
N ASP A 7 -9.23 -7.45 -11.50
CA ASP A 7 -8.81 -8.43 -10.48
C ASP A 7 -9.00 -7.97 -9.02
N PRO A 8 -10.26 -7.73 -8.59
CA PRO A 8 -10.51 -7.18 -7.27
C PRO A 8 -10.35 -8.21 -6.14
N ALA A 9 -9.88 -7.73 -4.99
CA ALA A 9 -9.98 -8.42 -3.70
C ALA A 9 -10.83 -7.57 -2.74
N VAL A 10 -12.13 -7.42 -3.04
CA VAL A 10 -13.01 -6.44 -2.37
C VAL A 10 -13.34 -6.79 -0.92
N TYR A 11 -13.38 -5.76 -0.08
CA TYR A 11 -13.93 -5.81 1.28
C TYR A 11 -14.24 -4.39 1.77
N PHE A 12 -15.02 -4.27 2.85
CA PHE A 12 -15.21 -2.99 3.54
C PHE A 12 -14.02 -2.73 4.46
N GLY A 13 -13.23 -1.70 4.15
CA GLY A 13 -11.99 -1.39 4.87
C GLY A 13 -11.59 0.07 4.78
N ASP A 14 -10.37 0.37 5.26
CA ASP A 14 -9.80 1.70 5.13
C ASP A 14 -9.34 1.95 3.69
N ARG A 15 -9.78 3.07 3.12
CA ARG A 15 -9.42 3.52 1.76
C ARG A 15 -7.92 3.73 1.57
N GLU A 16 -7.18 3.95 2.66
CA GLU A 16 -5.73 4.13 2.62
C GLU A 16 -4.99 2.85 2.20
N VAL A 17 -5.64 1.67 2.26
CA VAL A 17 -5.06 0.40 1.81
C VAL A 17 -4.80 0.38 0.30
N ASP A 18 -5.78 0.79 -0.51
CA ASP A 18 -5.63 0.82 -1.97
C ASP A 18 -4.56 1.83 -2.42
N LEU A 19 -4.48 2.98 -1.73
CA LEU A 19 -3.45 3.98 -1.97
C LEU A 19 -2.05 3.52 -1.59
N ALA A 20 -1.93 2.70 -0.54
CA ALA A 20 -0.65 2.12 -0.16
C ALA A 20 -0.18 1.13 -1.23
N MET A 21 -1.07 0.23 -1.66
CA MET A 21 -0.77 -0.77 -2.68
C MET A 21 -0.39 -0.15 -4.02
N SER A 22 -1.03 0.96 -4.41
CA SER A 22 -0.69 1.69 -5.65
C SER A 22 0.72 2.28 -5.68
N ARG A 23 1.47 2.22 -4.56
CA ARG A 23 2.86 2.67 -4.43
C ARG A 23 3.86 1.52 -4.30
N LEU A 24 3.41 0.28 -4.08
CA LEU A 24 4.26 -0.83 -3.63
C LEU A 24 5.05 -1.50 -4.77
N PHE A 25 4.45 -1.66 -5.96
CA PHE A 25 5.05 -2.35 -7.11
C PHE A 25 5.16 -1.46 -8.34
N GLY A 26 5.56 -0.21 -8.11
CA GLY A 26 5.41 0.89 -9.06
C GLY A 26 4.43 1.90 -8.50
N SER A 27 4.69 3.18 -8.74
CA SER A 27 3.82 4.27 -8.31
C SER A 27 3.02 4.79 -9.49
N PHE A 28 1.75 5.11 -9.27
CA PHE A 28 1.03 5.99 -10.20
C PHE A 28 1.68 7.38 -10.32
N PRO A 29 1.37 8.15 -11.38
CA PRO A 29 1.87 9.51 -11.53
C PRO A 29 1.50 10.40 -10.34
N THR A 30 2.34 11.38 -10.03
CA THR A 30 2.13 12.32 -8.91
C THR A 30 0.74 12.98 -8.94
N ASP A 31 0.26 13.32 -10.14
CA ASP A 31 -1.04 13.97 -10.36
C ASP A 31 -2.21 13.14 -9.81
N PHE A 32 -2.13 11.80 -9.85
CA PHE A 32 -3.14 10.92 -9.24
C PHE A 32 -3.25 11.18 -7.74
N TYR A 33 -2.12 11.20 -7.03
CA TYR A 33 -2.10 11.37 -5.58
C TYR A 33 -2.51 12.79 -5.16
N GLN A 34 -2.16 13.80 -5.96
CA GLN A 34 -2.60 15.18 -5.73
C GLN A 34 -4.11 15.31 -5.90
N ALA A 35 -4.66 14.78 -6.99
CA ALA A 35 -6.10 14.80 -7.24
C ALA A 35 -6.88 14.05 -6.16
N TYR A 36 -6.39 12.86 -5.77
CA TYR A 36 -7.01 12.09 -4.69
C TYR A 36 -7.01 12.87 -3.37
N ASN A 37 -5.86 13.43 -2.97
CA ASN A 37 -5.76 14.17 -1.71
C ASN A 37 -6.59 15.47 -1.71
N ALA A 38 -6.79 16.10 -2.87
CA ALA A 38 -7.69 17.25 -3.00
C ALA A 38 -9.16 16.85 -2.83
N ALA A 39 -9.57 15.69 -3.35
CA ALA A 39 -10.94 15.19 -3.24
C ALA A 39 -11.25 14.57 -1.87
N PHE A 40 -10.30 13.84 -1.29
CA PHE A 40 -10.42 13.20 0.02
C PHE A 40 -9.08 13.24 0.77
N PRO A 41 -8.83 14.33 1.53
CA PRO A 41 -7.57 14.53 2.25
C PRO A 41 -7.19 13.36 3.14
N LEU A 42 -5.92 12.94 3.07
CA LEU A 42 -5.36 11.91 3.94
C LEU A 42 -5.21 12.42 5.37
N LYS A 43 -5.45 11.53 6.33
CA LYS A 43 -5.29 11.87 7.75
C LYS A 43 -3.82 11.86 8.13
N THR A 44 -3.48 12.64 9.16
CA THR A 44 -2.17 12.59 9.82
C THR A 44 -1.80 11.14 10.18
N GLY A 45 -0.53 10.78 10.03
CA GLY A 45 -0.01 9.43 10.25
C GLY A 45 -0.16 8.47 9.06
N TYR A 46 -0.65 8.93 7.91
CA TYR A 46 -0.68 8.11 6.69
C TYR A 46 0.67 7.48 6.33
N PRO A 47 1.83 8.16 6.44
CA PRO A 47 3.11 7.53 6.11
C PRO A 47 3.41 6.24 6.90
N GLN A 48 3.10 6.21 8.20
CA GLN A 48 3.26 5.00 9.02
C GLN A 48 2.23 3.94 8.66
N ARG A 49 0.97 4.33 8.45
CA ARG A 49 -0.09 3.40 8.04
C ARG A 49 0.16 2.82 6.65
N GLN A 50 0.79 3.56 5.73
CA GLN A 50 1.19 3.07 4.42
C GLN A 50 2.16 1.89 4.54
N THR A 51 3.14 1.97 5.44
CA THR A 51 4.05 0.85 5.73
C THR A 51 3.28 -0.34 6.29
N LEU A 52 2.35 -0.11 7.23
CA LEU A 52 1.51 -1.15 7.81
C LEU A 52 0.61 -1.83 6.77
N TYR A 53 -0.05 -1.08 5.90
CA TYR A 53 -0.91 -1.63 4.86
C TYR A 53 -0.12 -2.39 3.79
N ASN A 54 1.05 -1.88 3.40
CA ASN A 54 1.92 -2.59 2.45
C ASN A 54 2.50 -3.88 3.05
N LEU A 55 2.69 -3.96 4.37
CA LEU A 55 3.18 -5.18 5.03
C LEU A 55 2.26 -6.38 4.75
N TYR A 56 0.94 -6.18 4.75
CA TYR A 56 -0.01 -7.25 4.39
C TYR A 56 0.30 -7.82 2.99
N HIS A 57 0.51 -6.96 2.00
CA HIS A 57 0.80 -7.38 0.63
C HIS A 57 2.16 -8.04 0.50
N ILE A 58 3.19 -7.56 1.21
CA ILE A 58 4.52 -8.19 1.22
C ILE A 58 4.47 -9.56 1.89
N LEU A 59 3.73 -9.73 2.99
CA LEU A 59 3.52 -11.04 3.60
C LEU A 59 2.78 -12.00 2.66
N ASN A 60 1.76 -11.52 1.95
CA ASN A 60 1.06 -12.31 0.93
C ASN A 60 2.01 -12.73 -0.22
N HIS A 61 2.85 -11.81 -0.71
CA HIS A 61 3.85 -12.12 -1.74
C HIS A 61 4.91 -13.11 -1.23
N PHE A 62 5.33 -13.00 0.02
CA PHE A 62 6.20 -13.99 0.64
C PHE A 62 5.53 -15.37 0.69
N ASN A 63 4.27 -15.45 1.11
CA ASN A 63 3.53 -16.72 1.16
C ASN A 63 3.39 -17.38 -0.22
N LEU A 64 3.17 -16.58 -1.27
CA LEU A 64 2.95 -17.10 -2.63
C LEU A 64 4.25 -17.36 -3.40
N PHE A 65 5.30 -16.56 -3.18
CA PHE A 65 6.48 -16.53 -4.04
C PHE A 65 7.81 -16.71 -3.30
N GLY A 66 7.81 -16.63 -1.96
CA GLY A 66 9.01 -16.79 -1.14
C GLY A 66 10.09 -15.74 -1.41
N GLY A 67 11.35 -16.11 -1.19
CA GLY A 67 12.51 -15.32 -1.60
C GLY A 67 12.66 -13.97 -0.90
N GLY A 68 12.99 -12.92 -1.66
CA GLY A 68 13.33 -11.59 -1.13
C GLY A 68 12.23 -10.92 -0.31
N TYR A 69 10.97 -11.34 -0.48
CA TYR A 69 9.84 -10.81 0.28
C TYR A 69 9.92 -11.12 1.78
N GLU A 70 10.59 -12.20 2.19
CA GLU A 70 10.82 -12.49 3.62
C GLU A 70 11.64 -11.38 4.28
N ARG A 71 12.76 -11.01 3.66
CA ARG A 71 13.65 -9.96 4.18
C ARG A 71 12.92 -8.61 4.22
N GLN A 72 12.15 -8.31 3.17
CA GLN A 72 11.37 -7.08 3.09
C GLN A 72 10.29 -7.02 4.19
N ALA A 73 9.56 -8.10 4.43
CA ALA A 73 8.57 -8.17 5.51
C ALA A 73 9.22 -7.92 6.88
N ASN A 74 10.33 -8.59 7.17
CA ASN A 74 11.04 -8.43 8.44
C ASN A 74 11.55 -7.00 8.64
N GLN A 75 12.08 -6.36 7.59
CA GLN A 75 12.50 -4.96 7.68
C GLN A 75 11.32 -4.04 7.97
N MET A 76 10.20 -4.21 7.28
CA MET A 76 9.00 -3.38 7.51
C MET A 76 8.42 -3.57 8.92
N ILE A 77 8.45 -4.81 9.45
CA ILE A 77 8.06 -5.09 10.83
C ILE A 77 8.99 -4.34 11.81
N ALA A 78 10.30 -4.41 11.58
CA ALA A 78 11.27 -3.69 12.42
C ALA A 78 11.04 -2.17 12.38
N ASP A 79 10.81 -1.60 11.20
CA ASP A 79 10.55 -0.16 11.05
C ASP A 79 9.28 0.26 11.81
N LEU A 80 8.21 -0.55 11.74
CA LEU A 80 6.95 -0.27 12.44
C LEU A 80 7.08 -0.37 13.96
N LEU A 81 7.92 -1.26 14.48
CA LEU A 81 8.15 -1.40 15.92
C LEU A 81 9.01 -0.28 16.52
N ASN A 82 9.76 0.44 15.67
CA ASN A 82 10.67 1.52 16.08
C ASN A 82 10.13 2.93 15.73
N ALA A 83 8.89 3.03 15.23
CA ALA A 83 8.28 4.26 14.75
C ALA A 83 7.57 5.11 15.82
#